data_AF-A0A1Y1UE62-F1
#
_entry.id   AF-A0A1Y1UE62-F1
#
_cell.length_a   1.000
_cell.length_b   1.000
_cell.length_c   1.000
_cell.angle_alpha   90.00
_cell.angle_beta   90.00
_cell.angle_gamma   90.00
#
_symmetry.space_group_name_H-M   'P 1'
#
loop_
_entity.id
_entity.type
_entity.pdbx_description
1 polymer ?
#
loop_
_entity_poly.entity_id
_entity_poly.type
_entity_poly.pdbx_seq_one_letter_code
_entity_poly.pdbx_strand_id
1 'polypeptide(L)'
;MVNKDVTHPNMRRRIENPRIILLDCPLEYKKGESQTNAEVTDEKHWARLLEIEEEQVKQLCDSIIALKPDLVFTEKGVSVDDLKESDVGTGCGLFEVQKIGDEYFTFLTKCKDPKACTIMLRGPSKDILNEIERNLQDAMAVARNVVFEPKLCPGGGATEMAISVGLAKNSQNISGVIEQWPYKALADSFEVIPRTLIQNCGGNAIKVLTQLRAKHAQGQHTWGIDGTKGVIVDMKEYGIWDPYAVKAQTIKTAIESSCMLLRVDDVVSGMSKKTEQEPPKHAADEPEGMQLE
;
A
#
# COMPACT_ATOMS: atom_id res chain seq x y z
N MET A 1 4.93 9.71 -13.72
CA MET A 1 4.11 9.87 -14.94
C MET A 1 2.81 10.54 -14.53
N VAL A 2 2.33 11.52 -15.31
CA VAL A 2 1.09 12.25 -14.98
C VAL A 2 0.16 12.21 -16.19
N ASN A 3 -1.12 11.91 -15.98
CA ASN A 3 -2.15 11.93 -17.02
C ASN A 3 -2.73 13.34 -17.18
N LYS A 4 -1.90 14.27 -17.64
CA LYS A 4 -2.24 15.66 -17.94
C LYS A 4 -1.41 16.14 -19.13
N ASP A 5 -2.04 16.87 -20.04
CA ASP A 5 -1.37 17.59 -21.13
C ASP A 5 -1.02 19.03 -20.68
N VAL A 6 -0.25 19.73 -21.51
CA VAL A 6 0.03 21.15 -21.38
C VAL A 6 -1.26 21.98 -21.44
N THR A 7 -1.30 23.09 -20.71
CA THR A 7 -2.49 23.97 -20.64
C THR A 7 -2.64 24.87 -21.86
N HIS A 8 -1.53 25.19 -22.55
CA HIS A 8 -1.52 26.10 -23.70
C HIS A 8 -0.96 25.40 -24.95
N PRO A 9 -1.56 25.55 -26.14
CA PRO A 9 -1.11 24.87 -27.37
C PRO A 9 0.35 25.15 -27.76
N ASN A 10 0.81 26.39 -27.54
CA ASN A 10 2.18 26.82 -27.84
C ASN A 10 3.20 26.49 -26.73
N MET A 11 2.79 25.79 -25.67
CA MET A 11 3.70 25.41 -24.60
C MET A 11 4.66 24.31 -25.10
N ARG A 12 5.92 24.40 -24.67
CA ARG A 12 6.96 23.41 -25.02
C ARG A 12 6.56 22.03 -24.49
N ARG A 13 6.45 21.04 -25.39
CA ARG A 13 6.12 19.64 -25.05
C ARG A 13 7.34 18.79 -24.66
N ARG A 14 8.55 19.32 -24.86
CA ARG A 14 9.82 18.66 -24.49
C ARG A 14 10.81 19.69 -23.96
N ILE A 15 11.42 19.39 -22.82
CA ILE A 15 12.43 20.24 -22.16
C ILE A 15 13.53 19.33 -21.59
N GLU A 16 14.79 19.64 -21.90
CA GLU A 16 15.95 18.95 -21.33
C GLU A 16 16.43 19.67 -20.07
N ASN A 17 16.72 18.91 -19.01
CA ASN A 17 17.05 19.40 -17.68
C ASN A 17 16.08 20.48 -17.15
N PRO A 18 14.76 20.19 -17.09
CA PRO A 18 13.78 21.19 -16.69
C PRO A 18 13.97 21.63 -15.24
N ARG A 19 13.86 22.94 -15.00
CA ARG A 19 13.70 23.51 -13.65
C ARG A 19 12.23 23.48 -13.26
N ILE A 20 11.89 22.61 -12.31
CA ILE A 20 10.50 22.32 -11.93
C ILE A 20 10.17 23.04 -10.63
N ILE A 21 9.03 23.74 -10.59
CA ILE A 21 8.44 24.23 -9.35
C ILE A 21 7.11 23.52 -9.13
N LEU A 22 6.91 23.05 -7.89
CA LEU A 22 5.63 22.56 -7.42
C LEU A 22 4.98 23.67 -6.61
N LEU A 23 3.92 24.22 -7.15
CA LEU A 23 3.02 25.12 -6.46
C LEU A 23 1.85 24.31 -5.99
N ASP A 24 1.30 24.75 -4.90
CA ASP A 24 0.09 24.17 -4.38
C ASP A 24 -1.03 25.21 -4.58
N CYS A 25 -0.77 26.50 -4.78
CA CYS A 25 -1.86 27.47 -5.00
C CYS A 25 -2.34 27.49 -6.45
N PRO A 26 -3.65 27.72 -6.66
CA PRO A 26 -4.14 28.01 -7.99
C PRO A 26 -3.60 29.37 -8.44
N LEU A 27 -3.24 29.46 -9.72
CA LEU A 27 -2.85 30.69 -10.40
C LEU A 27 -4.10 31.44 -10.85
N GLU A 28 -4.92 31.86 -9.88
CA GLU A 28 -6.17 32.57 -10.10
C GLU A 28 -6.35 33.68 -9.07
N TYR A 29 -7.26 34.61 -9.35
CA TYR A 29 -7.61 35.66 -8.42
C TYR A 29 -8.22 35.08 -7.14
N LYS A 30 -7.62 35.41 -6.00
CA LYS A 30 -8.11 34.97 -4.70
C LYS A 30 -9.06 36.01 -4.13
N LYS A 31 -10.29 35.58 -3.85
CA LYS A 31 -11.24 36.39 -3.09
C LYS A 31 -10.75 36.53 -1.64
N GLY A 32 -11.01 37.70 -1.03
CA GLY A 32 -10.69 37.93 0.37
C GLY A 32 -11.41 36.94 1.29
N GLU A 33 -10.74 36.50 2.36
CA GLU A 33 -11.30 35.57 3.35
C GLU A 33 -12.41 36.19 4.21
N SER A 34 -12.41 37.52 4.33
CA SER A 34 -13.48 38.27 4.98
C SER A 34 -14.64 38.54 4.02
N GLN A 35 -15.86 38.72 4.55
CA GLN A 35 -17.03 39.10 3.76
C GLN A 35 -16.75 40.40 3.00
N THR A 36 -16.43 40.26 1.72
CA THR A 36 -16.11 41.37 0.82
C THR A 36 -17.32 41.61 -0.07
N ASN A 37 -18.17 42.55 0.33
CA ASN A 37 -19.29 42.99 -0.49
C ASN A 37 -18.80 44.10 -1.42
N ALA A 38 -18.83 43.83 -2.73
CA ALA A 38 -18.54 44.81 -3.76
C ALA A 38 -19.85 45.18 -4.47
N GLU A 39 -20.32 46.40 -4.28
CA GLU A 39 -21.44 46.96 -5.04
C GLU A 39 -20.88 47.76 -6.23
N VAL A 40 -21.19 47.30 -7.44
CA VAL A 40 -20.75 47.96 -8.69
C VAL A 40 -21.91 48.75 -9.26
N THR A 41 -21.90 50.07 -9.08
CA THR A 41 -22.93 50.98 -9.63
C THR A 41 -22.51 51.65 -10.94
N ASP A 42 -21.21 51.87 -11.14
CA ASP A 42 -20.67 52.61 -12.29
C ASP A 42 -19.79 51.72 -13.19
N GLU A 43 -19.84 51.96 -14.50
CA GLU A 43 -19.03 51.26 -15.50
C GLU A 43 -17.50 51.42 -15.25
N LYS A 44 -17.11 52.55 -14.65
CA LYS A 44 -15.72 52.81 -14.22
C LYS A 44 -15.25 51.90 -13.09
N HIS A 45 -16.15 51.50 -12.19
CA HIS A 45 -15.82 50.58 -11.09
C HIS A 45 -15.63 49.15 -11.59
N TRP A 46 -16.33 48.76 -12.67
CA TRP A 46 -16.14 47.47 -13.31
C TRP A 46 -14.76 47.32 -13.94
N ALA A 47 -14.31 48.31 -14.72
CA ALA A 47 -12.97 48.31 -15.32
C ALA A 47 -11.87 48.21 -14.26
N ARG A 48 -12.03 48.92 -13.13
CA ARG A 48 -11.07 48.87 -12.02
C ARG A 48 -10.98 47.51 -11.34
N LEU A 49 -12.08 46.77 -11.23
CA LEU A 49 -12.07 45.42 -10.67
C LEU A 49 -11.30 44.44 -11.57
N LEU A 50 -11.47 44.56 -12.89
CA LEU A 50 -10.72 43.76 -13.86
C LEU A 50 -9.22 44.07 -13.80
N GLU A 51 -8.85 45.36 -13.69
CA GLU A 51 -7.45 45.77 -13.53
C GLU A 51 -6.83 45.18 -12.26
N ILE A 52 -7.55 45.21 -11.12
CA ILE A 52 -7.08 44.61 -9.86
C ILE A 52 -6.88 43.10 -10.01
N GLU A 53 -7.78 42.43 -10.73
CA GLU A 53 -7.69 40.99 -10.98
C GLU A 53 -6.41 40.65 -11.77
N GLU A 54 -6.18 41.37 -12.87
CA GLU A 54 -5.00 41.21 -13.72
C GLU A 54 -3.71 41.54 -12.96
N GLU A 55 -3.71 42.62 -12.17
CA GLU A 55 -2.56 43.01 -11.36
C GLU A 55 -2.18 41.94 -10.34
N GLN A 56 -3.15 41.34 -9.64
CA GLN A 56 -2.88 40.30 -8.66
C GLN A 56 -2.30 39.04 -9.34
N VAL A 57 -2.91 38.58 -10.43
CA VAL A 57 -2.41 37.39 -11.16
C VAL A 57 -1.01 37.64 -11.71
N LYS A 58 -0.74 38.86 -12.19
CA LYS A 58 0.57 39.25 -12.68
C LYS A 58 1.62 39.24 -11.57
N GLN A 59 1.32 39.78 -10.39
CA GLN A 59 2.22 39.73 -9.23
C GLN A 59 2.57 38.29 -8.85
N LEU A 60 1.59 37.38 -8.87
CA LEU A 60 1.84 35.96 -8.62
C LEU A 60 2.79 35.35 -9.67
N CYS A 61 2.55 35.66 -10.95
CA CYS A 61 3.42 35.21 -12.05
C CYS A 61 4.84 35.78 -11.94
N ASP A 62 4.99 37.06 -11.58
CA ASP A 62 6.27 37.73 -11.45
C ASP A 62 7.13 37.08 -10.35
N SER A 63 6.53 36.72 -9.22
CA SER A 63 7.19 35.97 -8.14
C SER A 63 7.73 34.60 -8.62
N ILE A 64 6.98 33.90 -9.47
CA ILE A 64 7.40 32.62 -10.05
C ILE A 64 8.51 32.83 -11.08
N ILE A 65 8.36 33.84 -11.95
CA ILE A 65 9.32 34.17 -13.00
C ILE A 65 10.67 34.59 -12.41
N ALA A 66 10.68 35.23 -11.22
CA ALA A 66 11.90 35.62 -10.52
C ALA A 66 12.85 34.42 -10.29
N LEU A 67 12.31 33.23 -10.02
CA LEU A 67 13.08 31.99 -9.82
C LEU A 67 13.55 31.35 -11.14
N LYS A 68 13.04 31.83 -12.28
CA LYS A 68 13.30 31.33 -13.66
C LYS A 68 13.04 29.82 -13.84
N PRO A 69 11.85 29.30 -13.49
CA PRO A 69 11.49 27.91 -13.76
C PRO A 69 11.23 27.66 -15.25
N ASP A 70 11.40 26.41 -15.69
CA ASP A 70 11.02 25.95 -17.02
C ASP A 70 9.63 25.30 -17.03
N LEU A 71 9.23 24.72 -15.90
CA LEU A 71 8.01 23.96 -15.74
C LEU A 71 7.41 24.24 -14.35
N VAL A 72 6.10 24.46 -14.32
CA VAL A 72 5.35 24.73 -13.09
C VAL A 72 4.19 23.73 -13.03
N PHE A 73 4.11 22.97 -11.95
CA PHE A 73 2.94 22.16 -11.63
C PHE A 73 2.22 22.83 -10.47
N THR A 74 0.91 23.00 -10.57
CA THR A 74 0.06 23.60 -9.53
C THR A 74 -0.92 22.55 -9.00
N GLU A 75 -0.99 22.37 -7.69
CA GLU A 75 -2.05 21.64 -6.98
C GLU A 75 -3.06 22.62 -6.32
N LYS A 76 -3.65 22.27 -5.16
CA LYS A 76 -4.53 23.11 -4.32
C LYS A 76 -3.98 23.14 -2.86
N GLY A 77 -3.35 24.25 -2.44
CA GLY A 77 -2.63 24.51 -1.18
C GLY A 77 -1.42 25.50 -1.38
N VAL A 78 -0.29 25.53 -0.64
CA VAL A 78 0.83 26.56 -0.60
C VAL A 78 0.70 27.86 -1.43
N SER A 79 0.71 29.01 -0.74
CA SER A 79 0.76 30.38 -1.27
C SER A 79 2.05 30.72 -2.02
N VAL A 80 1.92 31.47 -3.13
CA VAL A 80 3.04 32.01 -3.93
C VAL A 80 3.99 32.88 -3.09
N ASP A 81 3.50 33.46 -2.00
CA ASP A 81 4.22 34.45 -1.19
C ASP A 81 5.45 33.88 -0.45
N ASP A 82 5.56 32.55 -0.31
CA ASP A 82 6.65 31.88 0.41
C ASP A 82 7.65 31.13 -0.49
N LEU A 83 7.61 31.34 -1.81
CA LEU A 83 8.50 30.68 -2.76
C LEU A 83 9.98 31.03 -2.55
N LYS A 84 10.83 30.01 -2.40
CA LYS A 84 12.28 30.17 -2.24
C LYS A 84 13.04 29.52 -3.38
N GLU A 85 14.29 29.97 -3.60
CA GLU A 85 15.19 29.35 -4.57
C GLU A 85 15.47 27.87 -4.26
N SER A 86 15.37 27.45 -3.00
CA SER A 86 15.49 26.05 -2.57
C SER A 86 14.43 25.12 -3.15
N ASP A 87 13.28 25.68 -3.54
CA ASP A 87 12.11 24.89 -3.95
C ASP A 87 12.18 24.53 -5.44
N VAL A 88 13.17 25.05 -6.17
CA VAL A 88 13.38 24.77 -7.58
C VAL A 88 14.04 23.41 -7.77
N GLY A 89 13.28 22.45 -8.27
CA GLY A 89 13.76 21.11 -8.62
C GLY A 89 14.65 21.13 -9.86
N THR A 90 15.94 20.82 -9.70
CA THR A 90 16.93 20.70 -10.79
C THR A 90 17.33 19.26 -11.10
N GLY A 91 16.74 18.30 -10.38
CA GLY A 91 17.10 16.88 -10.45
C GLY A 91 16.53 16.12 -11.65
N CYS A 92 15.62 16.71 -12.43
CA CYS A 92 14.98 16.05 -13.57
C CYS A 92 15.83 16.19 -14.84
N GLY A 93 16.01 15.11 -15.60
CA GLY A 93 16.82 15.14 -16.83
C GLY A 93 16.01 15.42 -18.09
N LEU A 94 14.76 14.95 -18.17
CA LEU A 94 13.92 15.10 -19.36
C LEU A 94 12.44 15.21 -18.98
N PHE A 95 11.81 16.28 -19.46
CA PHE A 95 10.36 16.42 -19.52
C PHE A 95 9.90 16.16 -20.95
N GLU A 96 8.91 15.30 -21.12
CA GLU A 96 8.32 14.99 -22.42
C GLU A 96 6.83 14.66 -22.28
N VAL A 97 6.01 15.23 -23.17
CA VAL A 97 4.61 14.84 -23.32
C VAL A 97 4.49 13.88 -24.50
N GLN A 98 4.04 12.66 -24.23
CA GLN A 98 3.80 11.64 -25.24
C GLN A 98 2.34 11.17 -25.22
N LYS A 99 1.78 10.95 -26.40
CA LYS A 99 0.45 10.37 -26.54
C LYS A 99 0.54 8.84 -26.48
N ILE A 100 -0.21 8.21 -25.59
CA ILE A 100 -0.32 6.74 -25.50
C ILE A 100 -1.79 6.37 -25.68
N GLY A 101 -2.10 5.69 -26.79
CA GLY A 101 -3.49 5.48 -27.20
C GLY A 101 -4.15 6.82 -27.54
N ASP A 102 -5.25 7.12 -26.87
CA ASP A 102 -6.02 8.35 -27.06
C ASP A 102 -5.72 9.44 -26.02
N GLU A 103 -4.90 9.15 -25.02
CA GLU A 103 -4.59 10.07 -23.91
C GLU A 103 -3.16 10.61 -23.98
N TYR A 104 -2.96 11.82 -23.45
CA TYR A 104 -1.65 12.46 -23.34
C TYR A 104 -1.07 12.24 -21.95
N PHE A 105 0.15 11.71 -21.92
CA PHE A 105 0.89 11.49 -20.69
C PHE A 105 2.13 12.37 -20.64
N THR A 106 2.36 12.95 -19.48
CA THR A 106 3.55 13.71 -19.15
C THR A 106 4.56 12.83 -18.42
N PHE A 107 5.77 12.76 -18.98
CA PHE A 107 6.89 11.99 -18.48
C PHE A 107 7.96 12.90 -17.90
N LEU A 108 8.37 12.59 -16.67
CA LEU A 108 9.55 13.14 -16.00
C LEU A 108 10.52 11.98 -15.86
N THR A 109 11.58 11.97 -16.67
CA THR A 109 12.52 10.85 -16.77
C THR A 109 13.95 11.31 -16.54
N LYS A 110 14.84 10.34 -16.31
CA LYS A 110 16.28 10.57 -16.03
C LYS A 110 16.50 11.47 -14.81
N CYS A 111 15.70 11.28 -13.76
CA CYS A 111 15.90 11.97 -12.49
C CYS A 111 17.19 11.48 -11.82
N LYS A 112 17.95 12.40 -11.23
CA LYS A 112 19.12 12.10 -10.39
C LYS A 112 18.62 11.61 -9.02
N ASP A 113 19.10 10.45 -8.56
CA ASP A 113 18.75 9.81 -7.28
C ASP A 113 17.23 9.78 -6.97
N PRO A 114 16.42 9.11 -7.82
CA PRO A 114 14.99 9.07 -7.62
C PRO A 114 14.62 8.23 -6.39
N LYS A 115 14.02 8.88 -5.39
CA LYS A 115 13.36 8.19 -4.26
C LYS A 115 12.02 7.57 -4.66
N ALA A 116 11.45 7.99 -5.79
CA ALA A 116 10.20 7.51 -6.33
C ALA A 116 10.37 7.18 -7.81
N CYS A 117 9.85 6.02 -8.22
CA CYS A 117 9.86 5.54 -9.59
C CYS A 117 8.43 5.18 -10.01
N THR A 118 8.10 5.37 -11.28
CA THR A 118 6.82 4.93 -11.84
C THR A 118 7.06 3.74 -12.76
N ILE A 119 6.37 2.62 -12.50
CA ILE A 119 6.36 1.45 -13.38
C ILE A 119 5.11 1.52 -14.26
N MET A 120 5.28 1.47 -15.59
CA MET A 120 4.17 1.49 -16.54
C MET A 120 3.82 0.05 -16.95
N LEU A 121 2.65 -0.43 -16.52
CA LEU A 121 2.11 -1.73 -16.91
C LEU A 121 1.18 -1.58 -18.11
N ARG A 122 1.31 -2.49 -19.09
CA ARG A 122 0.43 -2.57 -20.26
C ARG A 122 -0.14 -3.98 -20.35
N GLY A 123 -1.45 -4.07 -20.55
CA GLY A 123 -2.15 -5.33 -20.63
C GLY A 123 -3.45 -5.18 -21.43
N PRO A 124 -4.05 -6.29 -21.87
CA PRO A 124 -5.23 -6.28 -22.74
C PRO A 124 -6.53 -5.94 -21.98
N SER A 125 -6.58 -6.14 -20.67
CA SER A 125 -7.72 -5.80 -19.82
C SER A 125 -7.28 -5.23 -18.47
N LYS A 126 -8.16 -4.46 -17.83
CA LYS A 126 -7.93 -3.94 -16.47
C LYS A 126 -7.80 -5.06 -15.45
N ASP A 127 -8.55 -6.15 -15.60
CA ASP A 127 -8.48 -7.28 -14.67
C ASP A 127 -7.12 -7.97 -14.70
N ILE A 128 -6.55 -8.17 -15.89
CA ILE A 128 -5.20 -8.72 -16.05
C ILE A 128 -4.16 -7.74 -15.49
N LEU A 129 -4.33 -6.44 -15.70
CA LEU A 129 -3.43 -5.43 -15.13
C LEU A 129 -3.47 -5.42 -13.61
N ASN A 130 -4.65 -5.52 -12.99
CA ASN A 130 -4.82 -5.59 -11.54
C ASN A 130 -4.18 -6.87 -10.96
N GLU A 131 -4.17 -7.96 -11.73
CA GLU A 131 -3.49 -9.19 -11.34
C GLU A 131 -1.97 -9.07 -11.46
N ILE A 132 -1.47 -8.47 -12.55
CA ILE A 132 -0.04 -8.19 -12.71
C ILE A 132 0.45 -7.22 -11.62
N GLU A 133 -0.33 -6.19 -11.29
CA GLU A 133 0.02 -5.23 -10.24
C GLU A 133 0.18 -5.93 -8.88
N ARG A 134 -0.78 -6.78 -8.49
CA ARG A 134 -0.70 -7.57 -7.26
C ARG A 134 0.53 -8.47 -7.23
N ASN A 135 0.74 -9.24 -8.29
CA ASN A 135 1.92 -10.12 -8.41
C ASN A 135 3.25 -9.35 -8.40
N LEU A 136 3.29 -8.15 -9.00
CA LEU A 136 4.47 -7.29 -8.99
C LEU A 136 4.73 -6.73 -7.59
N GLN A 137 3.70 -6.31 -6.86
CA GLN A 137 3.83 -5.86 -5.47
C GLN A 137 4.39 -6.96 -4.57
N ASP A 138 3.90 -8.20 -4.72
CA ASP A 138 4.41 -9.36 -3.99
C ASP A 138 5.88 -9.65 -4.33
N ALA A 139 6.24 -9.63 -5.62
CA ALA A 139 7.63 -9.81 -6.07
C ALA A 139 8.57 -8.71 -5.52
N MET A 140 8.12 -7.45 -5.52
CA MET A 140 8.88 -6.34 -4.94
C MET A 140 9.02 -6.48 -3.43
N ALA A 141 7.97 -6.94 -2.73
CA ALA A 141 8.03 -7.19 -1.29
C ALA A 141 9.03 -8.31 -0.95
N VAL A 142 9.07 -9.38 -1.74
CA VAL A 142 10.06 -10.45 -1.62
C VAL A 142 11.48 -9.90 -1.85
N ALA A 143 11.69 -9.17 -2.94
CA ALA A 143 12.99 -8.55 -3.23
C ALA A 143 13.45 -7.62 -2.10
N ARG A 144 12.52 -6.79 -1.58
CA ARG A 144 12.76 -5.93 -0.42
C ARG A 144 13.23 -6.74 0.79
N ASN A 145 12.52 -7.81 1.13
CA ASN A 145 12.87 -8.65 2.28
C ASN A 145 14.29 -9.25 2.13
N VAL A 146 14.66 -9.69 0.93
CA VAL A 146 16.02 -10.22 0.67
C VAL A 146 17.10 -9.14 0.76
N VAL A 147 16.80 -7.91 0.32
CA VAL A 147 17.73 -6.77 0.44
C VAL A 147 18.01 -6.42 1.90
N PHE A 148 16.98 -6.44 2.77
CA PHE A 148 17.14 -6.12 4.19
C PHE A 148 17.69 -7.31 5.01
N GLU A 149 17.24 -8.53 4.73
CA GLU A 149 17.72 -9.75 5.37
C GLU A 149 18.12 -10.79 4.32
N PRO A 150 19.42 -10.92 4.00
CA PRO A 150 19.92 -11.79 2.93
C PRO A 150 20.00 -13.26 3.37
N LYS A 151 18.90 -13.81 3.90
CA LYS A 151 18.77 -15.21 4.29
C LYS A 151 17.60 -15.85 3.57
N LEU A 152 17.84 -17.03 3.03
CA LEU A 152 16.86 -17.82 2.28
C LEU A 152 16.67 -19.19 2.94
N CYS A 153 15.46 -19.71 2.82
CA CYS A 153 15.06 -21.03 3.31
C CYS A 153 14.53 -21.87 2.13
N PRO A 154 14.75 -23.18 2.12
CA PRO A 154 14.25 -24.03 1.02
C PRO A 154 12.72 -24.05 1.02
N GLY A 155 12.12 -23.82 -0.14
CA GLY A 155 10.66 -23.74 -0.30
C GLY A 155 9.99 -25.12 -0.39
N GLY A 156 8.82 -25.18 -1.03
CA GLY A 156 8.15 -26.46 -1.35
C GLY A 156 7.81 -27.33 -0.14
N GLY A 157 7.60 -26.74 1.04
CA GLY A 157 7.33 -27.46 2.28
C GLY A 157 8.58 -28.07 2.95
N ALA A 158 9.79 -27.80 2.44
CA ALA A 158 11.03 -28.32 3.00
C ALA A 158 11.34 -27.72 4.37
N THR A 159 11.21 -26.39 4.50
CA THR A 159 11.43 -25.68 5.77
C THR A 159 10.47 -26.16 6.85
N GLU A 160 9.19 -26.31 6.52
CA GLU A 160 8.17 -26.79 7.44
C GLU A 160 8.45 -28.23 7.90
N MET A 161 8.87 -29.12 6.99
CA MET A 161 9.25 -30.48 7.35
C MET A 161 10.50 -30.53 8.24
N ALA A 162 11.50 -29.69 7.96
CA ALA A 162 12.71 -29.61 8.76
C ALA A 162 12.40 -29.17 10.21
N ILE A 163 11.49 -28.18 10.36
CA ILE A 163 11.02 -27.70 11.66
C ILE A 163 10.21 -28.80 12.36
N SER A 164 9.32 -29.49 11.66
CA SER A 164 8.53 -30.61 12.20
C SER A 164 9.44 -31.70 12.80
N VAL A 165 10.42 -32.19 12.04
CA VAL A 165 11.37 -33.22 12.51
C VAL A 165 12.24 -32.70 13.65
N GLY A 166 12.68 -31.45 13.59
CA GLY A 166 13.47 -30.81 14.66
C GLY A 166 12.70 -30.68 15.97
N LEU A 167 11.46 -30.19 15.92
CA LEU A 167 10.57 -30.08 17.07
C LEU A 167 10.20 -31.45 17.64
N ALA A 168 9.92 -32.44 16.78
CA ALA A 168 9.63 -33.80 17.22
C ALA A 168 10.83 -34.42 17.97
N LYS A 169 12.06 -34.22 17.49
CA LYS A 169 13.28 -34.66 18.20
C LYS A 169 13.45 -33.92 19.53
N ASN A 170 13.30 -32.60 19.54
CA ASN A 170 13.46 -31.80 20.75
C ASN A 170 12.37 -32.10 21.80
N SER A 171 11.16 -32.47 21.38
CA SER A 171 10.07 -32.85 22.29
C SER A 171 10.40 -34.09 23.13
N GLN A 172 11.33 -34.94 22.68
CA GLN A 172 11.77 -36.12 23.44
C GLN A 172 12.70 -35.75 24.60
N ASN A 173 13.34 -34.57 24.54
CA ASN A 173 14.25 -34.09 25.58
C ASN A 173 13.51 -33.37 26.73
N ILE A 174 12.20 -33.09 26.57
CA ILE A 174 11.41 -32.37 27.58
C ILE A 174 10.95 -33.35 28.66
N SER A 175 11.27 -33.02 29.92
CA SER A 175 10.87 -33.81 31.09
C SER A 175 9.44 -33.47 31.49
N GLY A 176 8.48 -34.32 31.11
CA GLY A 176 7.08 -34.19 31.54
C GLY A 176 6.12 -34.55 30.43
N VAL A 177 5.21 -35.50 30.71
CA VAL A 177 4.27 -35.98 29.70
C VAL A 177 3.36 -34.84 29.23
N ILE A 178 2.77 -34.07 30.15
CA ILE A 178 1.80 -33.00 29.83
C ILE A 178 2.42 -31.92 28.94
N GLU A 179 3.66 -31.52 29.21
CA GLU A 179 4.35 -30.49 28.43
C GLU A 179 4.81 -31.00 27.06
N GLN A 180 5.07 -32.30 26.91
CA GLN A 180 5.53 -32.90 25.66
C GLN A 180 4.45 -32.91 24.55
N TRP A 181 3.18 -33.17 24.89
CA TRP A 181 2.10 -33.32 23.91
C TRP A 181 1.89 -32.08 23.02
N PRO A 182 1.85 -30.84 23.56
CA PRO A 182 1.74 -29.63 22.75
C PRO A 182 2.88 -29.47 21.73
N TYR A 183 4.13 -29.76 22.10
CA TYR A 183 5.26 -29.68 21.16
C TYR A 183 5.12 -30.68 20.02
N LYS A 184 4.66 -31.90 20.33
CA LYS A 184 4.41 -32.92 19.32
C LYS A 184 3.25 -32.52 18.40
N ALA A 185 2.17 -32.00 18.96
CA ALA A 185 1.03 -31.49 18.18
C ALA A 185 1.46 -30.32 17.25
N LEU A 186 2.33 -29.43 17.75
CA LEU A 186 2.91 -28.35 16.94
C LEU A 186 3.83 -28.91 15.84
N ALA A 187 4.65 -29.92 16.13
CA ALA A 187 5.47 -30.57 15.11
C ALA A 187 4.61 -31.21 14.02
N ASP A 188 3.53 -31.89 14.38
CA ASP A 188 2.61 -32.52 13.43
C ASP A 188 1.84 -31.47 12.59
N SER A 189 1.55 -30.29 13.15
CA SER A 189 0.83 -29.23 12.43
C SER A 189 1.65 -28.64 11.29
N PHE A 190 2.98 -28.55 11.42
CA PHE A 190 3.85 -28.09 10.33
C PHE A 190 3.78 -28.98 9.09
N GLU A 191 3.46 -30.26 9.23
CA GLU A 191 3.33 -31.16 8.08
C GLU A 191 2.10 -30.87 7.21
N VAL A 192 1.16 -30.04 7.68
CA VAL A 192 -0.05 -29.69 6.92
C VAL A 192 0.29 -28.95 5.62
N ILE A 193 1.36 -28.14 5.60
CA ILE A 193 1.77 -27.39 4.43
C ILE A 193 2.28 -28.32 3.31
N PRO A 194 3.32 -29.16 3.53
CA PRO A 194 3.72 -30.14 2.52
C PRO A 194 2.60 -31.13 2.18
N ARG A 195 1.75 -31.50 3.15
CA ARG A 195 0.58 -32.36 2.89
C ARG A 195 -0.38 -31.74 1.88
N THR A 196 -0.74 -30.49 2.10
CA THR A 196 -1.67 -29.73 1.25
C THR A 196 -1.10 -29.54 -0.15
N LEU A 197 0.21 -29.29 -0.27
CA LEU A 197 0.88 -29.22 -1.58
C LEU A 197 0.71 -30.52 -2.35
N ILE A 198 0.99 -31.68 -1.73
CA ILE A 198 0.85 -32.98 -2.41
C ILE A 198 -0.61 -33.26 -2.80
N GLN A 199 -1.56 -32.90 -1.93
CA GLN A 199 -2.99 -33.07 -2.21
C GLN A 199 -3.44 -32.24 -3.41
N ASN A 200 -2.99 -30.98 -3.50
CA ASN A 200 -3.29 -30.10 -4.63
C ASN A 200 -2.67 -30.61 -5.94
N CYS A 201 -1.54 -31.32 -5.87
CA CYS A 201 -0.94 -32.00 -7.02
C CYS A 201 -1.63 -33.32 -7.42
N GLY A 202 -2.62 -33.79 -6.64
CA GLY A 202 -3.26 -35.09 -6.86
C GLY A 202 -2.41 -36.30 -6.45
N GLY A 203 -1.34 -36.09 -5.67
CA GLY A 203 -0.43 -37.15 -5.22
C GLY A 203 -0.94 -37.91 -3.99
N ASN A 204 -0.37 -39.09 -3.73
CA ASN A 204 -0.64 -39.82 -2.49
C ASN A 204 0.11 -39.18 -1.30
N ALA A 205 -0.59 -38.33 -0.56
CA ALA A 205 -0.04 -37.58 0.57
C ALA A 205 0.64 -38.48 1.62
N ILE A 206 0.08 -39.65 1.93
CA ILE A 206 0.63 -40.55 2.96
C ILE A 206 2.00 -41.08 2.53
N LYS A 207 2.09 -41.60 1.30
CA LYS A 207 3.33 -42.19 0.78
C LYS A 207 4.43 -41.14 0.66
N VAL A 208 4.12 -40.00 0.05
CA VAL A 208 5.11 -38.94 -0.24
C VAL A 208 5.57 -38.25 1.05
N LEU A 209 4.67 -37.95 2.00
CA LEU A 209 5.07 -37.39 3.30
C LEU A 209 5.95 -38.34 4.10
N THR A 210 5.64 -39.64 4.10
CA THR A 210 6.45 -40.63 4.82
C THR A 210 7.88 -40.67 4.25
N GLN A 211 8.02 -40.63 2.92
CA GLN A 211 9.32 -40.57 2.25
C GLN A 211 10.05 -39.25 2.55
N LEU A 212 9.33 -38.12 2.53
CA LEU A 212 9.89 -36.80 2.82
C LEU A 212 10.40 -36.73 4.26
N ARG A 213 9.58 -37.16 5.24
CA ARG A 213 9.95 -37.23 6.66
C ARG A 213 11.19 -38.10 6.87
N ALA A 214 11.29 -39.24 6.19
CA ALA A 214 12.45 -40.12 6.27
C ALA A 214 13.75 -39.44 5.80
N LYS A 215 13.72 -38.66 4.71
CA LYS A 215 14.88 -37.89 4.23
C LYS A 215 15.30 -36.79 5.21
N HIS A 216 14.33 -36.07 5.75
CA HIS A 216 14.59 -35.02 6.75
C HIS A 216 15.13 -35.61 8.07
N ALA A 217 14.67 -36.80 8.46
CA ALA A 217 15.21 -37.51 9.61
C ALA A 217 16.70 -37.88 9.45
N GLN A 218 17.12 -38.17 8.21
CA GLN A 218 18.52 -38.43 7.80
C GLN A 218 19.39 -37.17 7.70
N GLY A 219 18.84 -35.98 7.99
CA GLY A 219 19.57 -34.70 7.97
C GLY A 219 19.53 -33.97 6.63
N GLN A 220 18.75 -34.44 5.66
CA GLN A 220 18.58 -33.76 4.37
C GLN A 220 17.42 -32.75 4.44
N HIS A 221 17.72 -31.53 4.91
CA HIS A 221 16.71 -30.49 5.18
C HIS A 221 16.24 -29.67 3.97
N THR A 222 16.90 -29.82 2.81
CA THR A 222 16.57 -29.06 1.60
C THR A 222 15.55 -29.76 0.70
N TRP A 223 15.17 -31.00 1.02
CA TRP A 223 14.18 -31.75 0.24
C TRP A 223 12.78 -31.21 0.46
N GLY A 224 12.06 -30.94 -0.61
CA GLY A 224 10.67 -30.50 -0.57
C GLY A 224 9.83 -31.27 -1.59
N ILE A 225 8.66 -30.71 -1.90
CA ILE A 225 7.73 -31.23 -2.91
C ILE A 225 7.76 -30.34 -4.14
N ASP A 226 7.86 -30.97 -5.31
CA ASP A 226 7.59 -30.31 -6.59
C ASP A 226 6.08 -30.18 -6.81
N GLY A 227 5.59 -28.94 -6.87
CA GLY A 227 4.18 -28.62 -7.07
C GLY A 227 3.63 -29.01 -8.44
N THR A 228 4.47 -29.26 -9.45
CA THR A 228 4.02 -29.66 -10.79
C THR A 228 3.89 -31.16 -10.92
N LYS A 229 4.85 -31.92 -10.38
CA LYS A 229 4.91 -33.39 -10.52
C LYS A 229 4.37 -34.14 -9.30
N GLY A 230 4.24 -33.49 -8.15
CA GLY A 230 3.84 -34.14 -6.90
C GLY A 230 4.87 -35.13 -6.34
N VAL A 231 6.15 -34.94 -6.68
CA VAL A 231 7.27 -35.80 -6.25
C VAL A 231 8.22 -35.05 -5.31
N ILE A 232 9.00 -35.79 -4.53
CA ILE A 232 10.05 -35.19 -3.69
C ILE A 232 11.26 -34.81 -4.55
N VAL A 233 11.74 -33.58 -4.40
CA VAL A 233 12.94 -33.06 -5.09
C VAL A 233 13.77 -32.22 -4.13
N ASP A 234 15.07 -32.07 -4.41
CA ASP A 234 15.91 -31.14 -3.66
C ASP A 234 15.63 -29.71 -4.11
N MET A 235 15.17 -28.86 -3.20
CA MET A 235 14.86 -27.45 -3.49
C MET A 235 16.10 -26.65 -3.84
N LYS A 236 17.28 -27.09 -3.38
CA LYS A 236 18.55 -26.43 -3.73
C LYS A 236 18.88 -26.57 -5.20
N GLU A 237 18.69 -27.77 -5.75
CA GLU A 237 18.91 -28.05 -7.18
C GLU A 237 17.77 -27.51 -8.04
N TYR A 238 16.53 -27.58 -7.54
CA TYR A 238 15.35 -27.09 -8.25
C TYR A 238 15.26 -25.55 -8.28
N GLY A 239 15.88 -24.87 -7.32
CA GLY A 239 15.99 -23.41 -7.29
C GLY A 239 14.81 -22.68 -6.66
N ILE A 240 14.00 -23.35 -5.82
CA ILE A 240 12.87 -22.73 -5.13
C ILE A 240 13.26 -22.37 -3.69
N TRP A 241 13.27 -21.07 -3.42
CA TRP A 241 13.67 -20.50 -2.13
C TRP A 241 12.63 -19.50 -1.65
N ASP A 242 12.36 -19.54 -0.35
CA ASP A 242 11.53 -18.57 0.35
C ASP A 242 12.41 -17.64 1.20
N PRO A 243 12.10 -16.34 1.30
CA PRO A 243 12.81 -15.45 2.23
C PRO A 243 12.60 -15.88 3.68
N TYR A 244 13.68 -15.87 4.46
CA TYR A 244 13.62 -16.21 5.88
C TYR A 244 12.61 -15.34 6.65
N ALA A 245 12.60 -14.03 6.36
CA ALA A 245 11.71 -13.07 7.02
C ALA A 245 10.23 -13.45 6.90
N VAL A 246 9.81 -13.99 5.74
CA VAL A 246 8.43 -14.43 5.51
C VAL A 246 8.12 -15.64 6.38
N LYS A 247 8.96 -16.68 6.33
CA LYS A 247 8.77 -17.91 7.12
C LYS A 247 8.75 -17.62 8.63
N ALA A 248 9.70 -16.82 9.12
CA ALA A 248 9.77 -16.45 10.53
C ALA A 248 8.50 -15.71 10.98
N GLN A 249 8.04 -14.73 10.19
CA GLN A 249 6.84 -13.97 10.53
C GLN A 249 5.58 -14.84 10.49
N THR A 250 5.40 -15.67 9.46
CA THR A 250 4.25 -16.58 9.34
C THR A 250 4.13 -17.51 10.55
N ILE A 251 5.26 -18.10 10.98
CA ILE A 251 5.27 -19.01 12.12
C ILE A 251 4.95 -18.27 13.42
N LYS A 252 5.59 -17.11 13.62
CA LYS A 252 5.39 -16.29 14.81
C LYS A 252 3.92 -15.88 14.97
N THR A 253 3.33 -15.29 13.93
CA THR A 253 1.95 -14.80 14.00
C THR A 253 0.94 -15.93 14.10
N ALA A 254 1.17 -17.07 13.44
CA ALA A 254 0.29 -18.23 13.53
C ALA A 254 0.25 -18.79 14.97
N ILE A 255 1.41 -18.93 15.61
CA ILE A 255 1.50 -19.43 17.00
C ILE A 255 0.89 -18.41 17.96
N GLU A 256 1.24 -17.12 17.85
CA GLU A 256 0.66 -16.05 18.68
C GLU A 256 -0.87 -16.01 18.56
N SER A 257 -1.41 -16.10 17.35
CA SER A 257 -2.85 -16.14 17.11
C SER A 257 -3.50 -17.38 17.71
N SER A 258 -2.87 -18.55 17.57
CA SER A 258 -3.37 -19.80 18.17
C SER A 258 -3.40 -19.71 19.69
N CYS A 259 -2.35 -19.17 20.31
CA CYS A 259 -2.28 -18.95 21.75
C CYS A 259 -3.36 -17.96 22.22
N MET A 260 -3.63 -16.89 21.46
CA MET A 260 -4.71 -15.96 21.79
C MET A 260 -6.07 -16.64 21.79
N LEU A 261 -6.36 -17.48 20.80
CA LEU A 261 -7.63 -18.21 20.71
C LEU A 261 -7.77 -19.26 21.80
N LEU A 262 -6.71 -20.02 22.10
CA LEU A 262 -6.72 -21.05 23.15
C LEU A 262 -6.85 -20.48 24.57
N ARG A 263 -6.59 -19.18 24.76
CA ARG A 263 -6.78 -18.49 26.04
C ARG A 263 -8.23 -18.09 26.30
N VAL A 264 -9.10 -18.11 25.30
CA VAL A 264 -10.51 -17.76 25.47
C VAL A 264 -11.22 -18.95 26.12
N ASP A 265 -11.62 -18.77 27.37
CA ASP A 265 -12.36 -19.74 28.17
C ASP A 265 -13.88 -19.56 28.05
N ASP A 266 -14.35 -18.32 27.87
CA ASP A 266 -15.76 -18.00 27.68
C ASP A 266 -15.96 -16.84 26.68
N VAL A 267 -17.12 -16.84 26.00
CA VAL A 267 -17.52 -15.80 25.05
C VAL A 267 -18.76 -15.10 25.58
N VAL A 268 -18.56 -13.91 26.17
CA VAL A 268 -19.66 -13.07 26.65
C VAL A 268 -20.22 -12.25 25.50
N SER A 269 -21.50 -12.44 25.19
CA SER A 269 -22.25 -11.60 24.26
C SER A 269 -23.05 -10.55 25.02
N GLY A 270 -22.64 -9.29 24.94
CA GLY A 270 -23.35 -8.16 25.54
C GLY A 270 -23.94 -7.26 24.45
N MET A 271 -25.26 -7.21 24.34
CA MET A 271 -25.93 -6.15 23.57
C MET A 271 -26.03 -4.92 24.47
N SER A 272 -25.48 -3.77 24.02
CA SER A 272 -25.78 -2.49 24.67
C SER A 272 -27.28 -2.25 24.56
N LYS A 273 -27.98 -2.16 25.70
CA LYS A 273 -29.36 -1.65 25.73
C LYS A 273 -29.31 -0.25 25.11
N LYS A 274 -29.90 -0.09 23.93
CA LYS A 274 -30.30 1.25 23.46
C LYS A 274 -31.18 1.81 24.56
N THR A 275 -30.68 2.81 25.28
CA THR A 275 -31.50 3.63 26.16
C THR A 275 -32.60 4.19 25.27
N GLU A 276 -33.82 3.68 25.43
CA GLU A 276 -35.01 4.34 24.89
C GLU A 276 -34.99 5.74 25.49
N GLN A 277 -34.61 6.74 24.69
CA GLN A 277 -34.79 8.13 25.03
C GLN A 277 -36.30 8.32 25.17
N GLU A 278 -36.77 8.46 26.41
CA GLU A 278 -38.11 8.98 26.67
C GLU A 278 -38.29 10.27 25.85
N PRO A 279 -39.38 10.41 25.07
CA PRO A 279 -39.63 11.65 24.35
C PRO A 279 -39.75 12.80 25.36
N PRO A 280 -39.19 13.99 25.05
CA PRO A 280 -39.17 15.10 26.00
C PRO A 280 -40.61 15.49 26.37
N LYS A 281 -40.87 15.51 27.68
CA LYS A 281 -42.13 16.01 28.26
C LYS A 281 -42.32 17.45 27.80
N HIS A 282 -43.35 17.69 26.98
CA HIS A 282 -43.77 19.03 26.63
C HIS A 282 -44.09 19.82 27.89
N ALA A 283 -43.60 21.06 27.90
CA ALA A 283 -43.78 22.05 28.95
C ALA A 283 -45.27 22.24 29.29
N ALA A 284 -45.59 22.16 30.57
CA ALA A 284 -46.80 22.72 31.14
C ALA A 284 -46.45 24.12 31.65
N ASP A 285 -47.06 25.15 31.08
CA ASP A 285 -47.70 26.23 31.84
C ASP A 285 -48.34 27.23 30.86
N GLU A 286 -49.66 27.32 30.89
CA GLU A 286 -50.35 28.59 31.18
C GLU A 286 -51.84 28.30 31.53
N PRO A 287 -52.41 28.93 32.58
CA PRO A 287 -53.78 28.68 33.02
C PRO A 287 -54.75 29.72 32.43
N GLU A 288 -55.72 29.30 31.63
CA GLU A 288 -56.90 30.13 31.34
C GLU A 288 -58.10 29.67 32.19
N GLY A 289 -58.42 30.50 33.18
CA GLY A 289 -59.67 30.40 33.93
C GLY A 289 -60.81 31.07 33.16
N MET A 290 -61.88 30.27 32.95
CA MET A 290 -63.31 30.63 32.98
C MET A 290 -63.77 31.98 32.38
N GLN A 291 -64.66 31.91 31.37
CA GLN A 291 -66.03 32.46 31.45
C GLN A 291 -66.87 32.22 30.17
N LEU A 292 -68.12 31.75 30.38
CA LEU A 292 -69.41 32.10 29.72
C LEU A 292 -69.53 31.81 28.19
N GLU A 293 -70.54 31.12 27.66
CA GLU A 293 -71.98 30.95 27.97
C GLU A 293 -72.47 29.50 27.80
#